data_AF-A0A519K5Q6-F1
#
_entry.id   AF-A0A519K5Q6-F1
#
_cell.length_a   1.000
_cell.length_b   1.000
_cell.length_c   1.000
_cell.angle_alpha   90.00
_cell.angle_beta   90.00
_cell.angle_gamma   90.00
#
_symmetry.space_group_name_H-M   'P 1'
#
loop_
_entity.id
_entity.type
_entity.pdbx_description
1 polymer ?
#
loop_
_entity_poly.entity_id
_entity_poly.type
_entity_poly.pdbx_seq_one_letter_code
_entity_poly.pdbx_strand_id
1 'polypeptide(L)'
;MFHANAWGFPFSAPAVGAKLVLPGRVTDGARLARLIRDEGVTVTAGVPTVWLGLVDHVDASGEGVPSLQRIVLGGAGCPEALMMRLEQTLGVRVQTSWGMTELSPTGTLSPPDAPARVSGITSIGLDMKLTDAEGIDLPDQRGGVGHLKVRGASVVNRYLGAPAHALDADGWFDTGDLAAIDAGGALTIAGRSKDLIKSGGEWINPAEIEAIVGALDAVSLAAVVARPDPKWGERPVPTKAKAAAKPPGRSKAEQRADSLEQMLDAAEELFSRHGMYGVTLKDVAQRVGVHTSLMHYYFKDKQDLFEQVVKRRAPITIGRRVEAMKRYAEETGDHPTVEGALRAFLDTDLDLYIEGGEGWRNYGALGGQLNNTPVWGAAVMWENFDPVVLQLIDLLKKAMPDAAEEDIFWGYHFVTGALTLSLARTGRIDHLSGGLCQSEDFEAIKARMASFMA
;
A
#
# COMPACT_ATOMS: atom_id res chain seq x y z
N MET A 1 10.03 -15.82 5.76
CA MET A 1 11.24 -16.41 6.36
C MET A 1 12.34 -15.40 6.65
N PHE A 2 12.51 -14.34 5.86
CA PHE A 2 13.57 -13.34 6.05
C PHE A 2 13.53 -12.56 7.38
N HIS A 3 12.37 -12.48 8.03
CA HIS A 3 12.21 -11.77 9.28
C HIS A 3 12.15 -12.75 10.45
N ALA A 4 13.00 -12.54 11.45
CA ALA A 4 12.96 -13.22 12.74
C ALA A 4 12.80 -14.76 12.62
N ASN A 5 13.51 -15.36 11.65
CA ASN A 5 13.47 -16.79 11.34
C ASN A 5 12.06 -17.36 11.09
N ALA A 6 11.11 -16.54 10.59
CA ALA A 6 9.69 -16.90 10.50
C ALA A 6 9.17 -17.55 11.80
N TRP A 7 9.46 -16.92 12.93
CA TRP A 7 8.97 -17.33 14.24
C TRP A 7 9.44 -18.71 14.69
N GLY A 8 10.53 -19.19 14.11
CA GLY A 8 11.09 -20.50 14.41
C GLY A 8 10.33 -21.67 13.78
N PHE A 9 9.23 -21.46 13.03
CA PHE A 9 8.53 -22.52 12.30
C PHE A 9 9.43 -23.38 11.40
N PRO A 10 10.42 -22.83 10.69
CA PRO A 10 11.35 -23.63 9.89
C PRO A 10 12.20 -24.61 10.73
N PHE A 11 12.31 -24.41 12.05
CA PHE A 11 13.01 -25.31 12.95
C PHE A 11 12.04 -26.20 13.73
N SER A 12 10.95 -25.64 14.26
CA SER A 12 10.00 -26.37 15.10
C SER A 12 9.14 -27.35 14.31
N ALA A 13 8.70 -27.01 13.09
CA ALA A 13 7.87 -27.91 12.29
C ALA A 13 8.60 -29.21 11.93
N PRO A 14 9.84 -29.19 11.38
CA PRO A 14 10.59 -30.43 11.17
C PRO A 14 10.89 -31.20 12.46
N ALA A 15 11.18 -30.50 13.57
CA ALA A 15 11.50 -31.14 14.84
C ALA A 15 10.36 -32.02 15.39
N VAL A 16 9.10 -31.70 15.05
CA VAL A 16 7.92 -32.50 15.43
C VAL A 16 7.36 -33.32 14.27
N GLY A 17 8.04 -33.36 13.12
CA GLY A 17 7.59 -34.06 11.92
C GLY A 17 6.37 -33.45 11.23
N ALA A 18 6.08 -32.16 11.47
CA ALA A 18 4.98 -31.46 10.82
C ALA A 18 5.29 -31.11 9.36
N LYS A 19 4.27 -31.19 8.50
CA LYS A 19 4.33 -30.72 7.12
C LYS A 19 4.49 -29.19 7.11
N LEU A 20 5.52 -28.69 6.42
CA LEU A 20 5.76 -27.27 6.24
C LEU A 20 5.32 -26.83 4.83
N VAL A 21 4.31 -25.97 4.74
CA VAL A 21 3.80 -25.42 3.48
C VAL A 21 4.31 -24.00 3.31
N LEU A 22 5.07 -23.75 2.23
CA LEU A 22 5.73 -22.46 2.00
C LEU A 22 4.98 -21.68 0.91
N PRO A 23 4.36 -20.51 1.22
CA PRO A 23 3.52 -19.78 0.26
C PRO A 23 4.29 -19.03 -0.84
N GLY A 24 5.63 -19.07 -0.82
CA GLY A 24 6.46 -18.34 -1.77
C GLY A 24 6.36 -16.82 -1.62
N ARG A 25 6.44 -16.09 -2.74
CA ARG A 25 6.50 -14.62 -2.76
C ARG A 25 5.13 -13.93 -2.78
N VAL A 26 4.07 -14.67 -3.10
CA VAL A 26 2.75 -14.08 -3.34
C VAL A 26 1.78 -14.64 -2.30
N THR A 27 1.33 -13.76 -1.40
CA THR A 27 0.50 -14.10 -0.24
C THR A 27 -0.83 -13.37 -0.29
N ASP A 28 -1.42 -13.22 -1.47
CA ASP A 28 -2.79 -12.69 -1.60
C ASP A 28 -3.82 -13.68 -1.08
N GLY A 29 -5.01 -13.17 -0.74
CA GLY A 29 -6.07 -13.97 -0.11
C GLY A 29 -6.50 -15.18 -0.91
N ALA A 30 -6.59 -15.06 -2.25
CA ALA A 30 -7.02 -16.15 -3.12
C ALA A 30 -5.98 -17.28 -3.18
N ARG A 31 -4.70 -16.94 -3.32
CA ARG A 31 -3.62 -17.93 -3.29
C ARG A 31 -3.48 -18.60 -1.94
N LEU A 32 -3.57 -17.85 -0.84
CA LEU A 32 -3.52 -18.41 0.50
C LEU A 32 -4.70 -19.37 0.74
N ALA A 33 -5.92 -18.97 0.37
CA ALA A 33 -7.10 -19.82 0.52
C ALA A 33 -6.96 -21.13 -0.27
N ARG A 34 -6.50 -21.05 -1.53
CA ARG A 34 -6.21 -22.23 -2.35
C ARG A 34 -5.15 -23.11 -1.69
N LEU A 35 -4.01 -22.54 -1.29
CA LEU A 35 -2.91 -23.29 -0.69
C LEU A 35 -3.32 -23.98 0.61
N ILE A 36 -4.12 -23.30 1.44
CA ILE A 36 -4.66 -23.86 2.68
C ILE A 36 -5.54 -25.07 2.38
N ARG A 37 -6.43 -24.97 1.39
CA ARG A 37 -7.31 -26.08 0.97
C ARG A 37 -6.53 -27.24 0.38
N ASP A 38 -5.69 -26.98 -0.61
CA ASP A 38 -4.99 -28.00 -1.39
C ASP A 38 -4.01 -28.78 -0.51
N GLU A 39 -3.35 -28.10 0.44
CA GLU A 39 -2.32 -28.71 1.28
C GLU A 39 -2.83 -29.17 2.66
N GLY A 40 -4.09 -28.87 3.00
CA GLY A 40 -4.71 -29.19 4.29
C GLY A 40 -4.04 -28.47 5.46
N VAL A 41 -3.74 -27.17 5.32
CA VAL A 41 -3.06 -26.40 6.37
C VAL A 41 -3.96 -26.28 7.60
N THR A 42 -3.42 -26.59 8.79
CA THR A 42 -4.14 -26.58 10.07
C THR A 42 -3.77 -25.41 10.98
N VAL A 43 -2.50 -24.97 10.93
CA VAL A 43 -1.97 -23.88 11.73
C VAL A 43 -1.16 -22.95 10.83
N THR A 44 -1.33 -21.65 11.02
CA THR A 44 -0.54 -20.63 10.32
C THR A 44 -0.21 -19.47 11.25
N ALA A 45 0.83 -18.69 10.92
CA ALA A 45 1.25 -17.54 11.69
C ALA A 45 1.64 -16.37 10.78
N GLY A 46 1.31 -15.16 11.20
CA GLY A 46 1.59 -13.96 10.40
C GLY A 46 1.03 -12.68 11.00
N VAL A 47 1.34 -11.57 10.35
CA VAL A 47 0.86 -10.24 10.75
C VAL A 47 -0.61 -10.04 10.37
N PRO A 48 -1.37 -9.20 11.08
CA PRO A 48 -2.81 -9.01 10.84
C PRO A 48 -3.20 -8.69 9.40
N THR A 49 -2.37 -7.94 8.66
CA THR A 49 -2.66 -7.51 7.28
C THR A 49 -2.75 -8.66 6.28
N VAL A 50 -1.98 -9.75 6.48
CA VAL A 50 -2.04 -10.94 5.62
C VAL A 50 -3.39 -11.64 5.77
N TRP A 51 -3.88 -11.75 7.01
CA TRP A 51 -5.13 -12.44 7.31
C TRP A 51 -6.36 -11.64 6.91
N LEU A 52 -6.24 -10.31 6.84
CA LEU A 52 -7.27 -9.47 6.26
C LEU A 52 -7.54 -9.81 4.79
N GLY A 53 -6.49 -10.05 3.99
CA GLY A 53 -6.65 -10.47 2.60
C GLY A 53 -7.32 -11.83 2.46
N LEU A 54 -6.96 -12.79 3.32
CA LEU A 54 -7.59 -14.12 3.35
C LEU A 54 -9.08 -14.04 3.69
N VAL A 55 -9.43 -13.32 4.77
CA VAL A 55 -10.83 -13.23 5.22
C VAL A 55 -11.70 -12.44 4.24
N ASP A 56 -11.17 -11.36 3.63
CA ASP A 56 -11.88 -10.62 2.57
C ASP A 56 -12.16 -11.52 1.35
N HIS A 57 -11.21 -12.38 0.97
CA HIS A 57 -11.40 -13.33 -0.13
C HIS A 57 -12.43 -14.42 0.21
N VAL A 58 -12.40 -14.99 1.41
CA VAL A 58 -13.38 -16.00 1.84
C VAL A 58 -14.77 -15.41 1.93
N ASP A 59 -14.92 -14.20 2.48
CA ASP A 59 -16.21 -13.47 2.50
C ASP A 59 -16.75 -13.23 1.08
N ALA A 60 -15.88 -12.81 0.14
CA ALA A 60 -16.29 -12.48 -1.22
C ALA A 60 -16.60 -13.70 -2.09
N SER A 61 -15.83 -14.77 -1.94
CA SER A 61 -15.96 -16.00 -2.76
C SER A 61 -16.96 -17.00 -2.18
N GLY A 62 -17.18 -16.97 -0.87
CA GLY A 62 -17.88 -18.04 -0.14
C GLY A 62 -17.08 -19.34 -0.03
N GLU A 63 -15.86 -19.41 -0.58
CA GLU A 63 -15.01 -20.60 -0.55
C GLU A 63 -14.18 -20.64 0.74
N GLY A 64 -14.68 -21.38 1.74
CA GLY A 64 -14.03 -21.53 3.04
C GLY A 64 -12.66 -22.24 3.02
N VAL A 65 -12.06 -22.33 4.21
CA VAL A 65 -10.77 -22.98 4.48
C VAL A 65 -10.90 -23.98 5.65
N PRO A 66 -11.70 -25.07 5.48
CA PRO A 66 -12.17 -25.88 6.61
C PRO A 66 -11.07 -26.67 7.34
N SER A 67 -9.89 -26.85 6.74
CA SER A 67 -8.75 -27.49 7.40
C SER A 67 -8.08 -26.58 8.43
N LEU A 68 -8.23 -25.26 8.28
CA LEU A 68 -7.54 -24.28 9.12
C LEU A 68 -8.20 -24.25 10.50
N GLN A 69 -7.42 -24.52 11.53
CA GLN A 69 -7.90 -24.58 12.92
C GLN A 69 -7.45 -23.37 13.72
N ARG A 70 -6.28 -22.80 13.38
CA ARG A 70 -5.61 -21.81 14.22
C ARG A 70 -4.78 -20.82 13.42
N ILE A 71 -4.89 -19.56 13.80
CA ILE A 71 -4.06 -18.46 13.30
C ILE A 71 -3.32 -17.85 14.49
N VAL A 72 -2.00 -17.75 14.40
CA VAL A 72 -1.17 -17.01 15.36
C VAL A 72 -0.84 -15.63 14.79
N LEU A 73 -1.26 -14.60 15.52
CA LEU A 73 -1.03 -13.19 15.21
C LEU A 73 0.09 -12.63 16.08
N GLY A 74 0.88 -11.73 15.51
CA GLY A 74 1.91 -11.00 16.23
C GLY A 74 2.74 -10.12 15.31
N GLY A 75 3.77 -9.49 15.85
CA GLY A 75 4.58 -8.47 15.18
C GLY A 75 3.90 -7.09 15.07
N ALA A 76 2.60 -7.00 15.34
CA ALA A 76 1.85 -5.75 15.49
C ALA A 76 0.61 -5.98 16.35
N GLY A 77 0.09 -4.91 16.96
CA GLY A 77 -1.21 -4.94 17.64
C GLY A 77 -2.32 -5.32 16.65
N CYS A 78 -3.21 -6.23 17.06
CA CYS A 78 -4.37 -6.62 16.26
C CYS A 78 -5.64 -6.10 16.93
N PRO A 79 -6.50 -5.35 16.21
CA PRO A 79 -7.80 -4.95 16.75
C PRO A 79 -8.66 -6.18 17.08
N GLU A 80 -9.36 -6.13 18.21
CA GLU A 80 -10.28 -7.18 18.69
C GLU A 80 -11.34 -7.54 17.62
N ALA A 81 -11.88 -6.53 16.93
CA ALA A 81 -12.85 -6.73 15.86
C ALA A 81 -12.32 -7.56 14.67
N LEU A 82 -11.02 -7.45 14.33
CA LEU A 82 -10.43 -8.26 13.27
C LEU A 82 -10.26 -9.71 13.74
N MET A 83 -9.84 -9.92 14.99
CA MET A 83 -9.72 -11.26 15.56
C MET A 83 -11.08 -11.97 15.56
N MET A 84 -12.13 -11.31 16.06
CA MET A 84 -13.49 -11.86 16.03
C MET A 84 -13.96 -12.18 14.61
N ARG A 85 -13.67 -11.30 13.64
CA ARG A 85 -14.03 -11.54 12.24
C ARG A 85 -13.32 -12.76 11.66
N LEU A 86 -12.03 -12.93 11.96
CA LEU A 86 -11.27 -14.10 11.52
C LEU A 86 -11.88 -15.39 12.09
N GLU A 87 -12.19 -15.41 13.39
CA GLU A 87 -12.79 -16.58 14.03
C GLU A 87 -14.17 -16.91 13.46
N GLN A 88 -15.01 -15.90 13.24
CA GLN A 88 -16.38 -16.07 12.73
C GLN A 88 -16.41 -16.49 11.26
N THR A 89 -15.66 -15.82 10.38
CA THR A 89 -15.69 -16.09 8.94
C THR A 89 -14.92 -17.36 8.59
N LEU A 90 -13.76 -17.61 9.22
CA LEU A 90 -12.89 -18.74 8.86
C LEU A 90 -13.12 -19.98 9.71
N GLY A 91 -13.86 -19.87 10.83
CA GLY A 91 -14.06 -20.97 11.78
C GLY A 91 -12.80 -21.35 12.55
N VAL A 92 -11.84 -20.43 12.70
CA VAL A 92 -10.53 -20.66 13.33
C VAL A 92 -10.51 -20.19 14.78
N ARG A 93 -9.48 -20.60 15.53
CA ARG A 93 -9.06 -19.95 16.78
C ARG A 93 -7.95 -18.95 16.50
N VAL A 94 -8.09 -17.73 17.02
CA VAL A 94 -7.03 -16.72 16.93
C VAL A 94 -6.21 -16.69 18.22
N GLN A 95 -4.91 -16.84 18.09
CA GLN A 95 -3.96 -16.62 19.18
C GLN A 95 -3.11 -15.40 18.89
N THR A 96 -2.75 -14.65 19.92
CA THR A 96 -1.84 -13.52 19.84
C THR A 96 -0.49 -13.91 20.43
N SER A 97 0.54 -13.18 20.05
CA SER A 97 1.89 -13.38 20.56
C SER A 97 2.64 -12.06 20.50
N TRP A 98 3.61 -11.94 21.40
CA TRP A 98 4.57 -10.86 21.37
C TRP A 98 5.99 -11.44 21.28
N GLY A 99 6.85 -10.68 20.65
CA GLY A 99 8.21 -11.08 20.37
C GLY A 99 8.96 -10.03 19.58
N MET A 100 10.26 -10.22 19.47
CA MET A 100 11.16 -9.34 18.75
C MET A 100 12.37 -10.13 18.26
N THR A 101 13.12 -9.57 17.31
CA THR A 101 14.26 -10.28 16.69
C THR A 101 15.28 -10.72 17.75
N GLU A 102 15.43 -9.90 18.77
CA GLU A 102 16.30 -10.06 19.92
C GLU A 102 15.93 -11.24 20.83
N LEU A 103 14.79 -11.90 20.62
CA LEU A 103 14.33 -13.08 21.39
C LEU A 103 14.29 -14.38 20.56
N SER A 104 14.73 -14.33 19.32
CA SER A 104 14.73 -15.47 18.38
C SER A 104 13.41 -16.19 18.03
N PRO A 105 12.22 -15.56 17.91
CA PRO A 105 11.76 -14.23 18.35
C PRO A 105 10.66 -14.25 19.41
N THR A 106 10.14 -15.43 19.76
CA THR A 106 8.90 -15.53 20.55
C THR A 106 9.16 -15.23 22.02
N GLY A 107 8.52 -14.18 22.52
CA GLY A 107 8.52 -13.83 23.95
C GLY A 107 7.32 -14.44 24.67
N THR A 108 6.12 -14.13 24.20
CA THR A 108 4.86 -14.64 24.75
C THR A 108 3.97 -15.24 23.67
N LEU A 109 3.10 -16.16 24.07
CA LEU A 109 2.05 -16.72 23.22
C LEU A 109 0.76 -16.85 24.05
N SER A 110 -0.37 -16.39 23.52
CA SER A 110 -1.64 -16.53 24.22
C SER A 110 -2.07 -17.99 24.24
N PRO A 111 -2.60 -18.51 25.36
CA PRO A 111 -3.30 -19.79 25.36
C PRO A 111 -4.45 -19.80 24.33
N PRO A 112 -4.83 -20.96 23.77
CA PRO A 112 -5.93 -21.04 22.80
C PRO A 112 -7.27 -20.51 23.30
N ASP A 113 -7.49 -20.52 24.62
CA ASP A 113 -8.73 -20.09 25.27
C ASP A 113 -8.58 -18.75 26.01
N ALA A 114 -7.50 -18.00 25.74
CA ALA A 114 -7.27 -16.71 26.38
C ALA A 114 -8.14 -15.60 25.77
N PRO A 115 -8.55 -14.58 26.55
CA PRO A 115 -9.26 -13.41 26.02
C PRO A 115 -8.45 -12.72 24.92
N ALA A 116 -9.13 -12.13 23.92
CA ALA A 116 -8.51 -11.50 22.75
C ALA A 116 -7.58 -10.30 23.06
N ARG A 117 -7.49 -9.86 24.32
CA ARG A 117 -6.75 -8.64 24.75
C ARG A 117 -5.37 -8.89 25.33
N VAL A 118 -4.95 -10.14 25.52
CA VAL A 118 -3.61 -10.44 26.06
C VAL A 118 -2.60 -10.59 24.93
N SER A 119 -1.36 -10.14 25.13
CA SER A 119 -0.21 -10.45 24.26
C SER A 119 0.34 -11.86 24.51
N GLY A 120 -0.19 -12.55 25.52
CA GLY A 120 0.06 -13.95 25.82
C GLY A 120 0.82 -14.18 27.13
N ILE A 121 1.18 -15.42 27.40
CA ILE A 121 1.97 -15.80 28.58
C ILE A 121 3.43 -16.03 28.19
N THR A 122 4.34 -15.80 29.13
CA THR A 122 5.79 -15.97 28.95
C THR A 122 6.15 -17.38 28.45
N SER A 123 6.96 -17.43 27.40
CA SER A 123 7.46 -18.69 26.84
C SER A 123 8.46 -19.34 27.78
N ILE A 124 8.52 -20.68 27.74
CA ILE A 124 9.48 -21.45 28.55
C ILE A 124 10.92 -21.02 28.20
N GLY A 125 11.74 -20.80 29.23
CA GLY A 125 13.13 -20.40 29.08
C GLY A 125 13.36 -18.88 29.03
N LEU A 126 12.29 -18.09 29.23
CA LEU A 126 12.34 -16.64 29.40
C LEU A 126 11.82 -16.23 30.77
N ASP A 127 12.46 -15.23 31.36
CA ASP A 127 11.98 -14.45 32.48
C ASP A 127 11.57 -13.05 31.99
N MET A 128 10.53 -12.47 32.58
CA MET A 128 10.07 -11.10 32.31
C MET A 128 9.90 -10.34 33.62
N LYS A 129 10.28 -9.06 33.63
CA LYS A 129 10.02 -8.13 34.75
C LYS A 129 9.66 -6.75 34.25
N LEU A 130 9.08 -5.95 35.13
CA LEU A 130 8.72 -4.55 34.92
C LEU A 130 9.59 -3.66 35.82
N THR A 131 10.16 -2.60 35.24
CA THR A 131 10.88 -1.56 35.98
C THR A 131 10.21 -0.19 35.82
N ASP A 132 10.58 0.77 36.65
CA ASP A 132 10.35 2.19 36.38
C ASP A 132 11.31 2.72 35.29
N ALA A 133 11.27 4.04 35.05
CA ALA A 133 12.08 4.72 34.04
C ALA A 133 13.57 4.78 34.42
N GLU A 134 13.88 4.70 35.71
CA GLU A 134 15.22 4.67 36.26
C GLU A 134 15.82 3.25 36.25
N GLY A 135 15.02 2.24 35.88
CA GLY A 135 15.41 0.85 35.78
C GLY A 135 15.33 0.08 37.10
N ILE A 136 14.66 0.65 38.11
CA ILE A 136 14.38 -0.01 39.39
C ILE A 136 13.15 -0.90 39.24
N ASP A 137 13.24 -2.13 39.74
CA ASP A 137 12.14 -3.09 39.68
C ASP A 137 10.89 -2.52 40.36
N LEU A 138 9.74 -2.60 39.67
CA LEU A 138 8.48 -2.22 40.27
C LEU A 138 8.21 -3.09 41.51
N PRO A 139 7.76 -2.50 42.64
CA PRO A 139 7.51 -3.26 43.87
C PRO A 139 6.38 -4.29 43.69
N ASP A 140 5.41 -3.99 42.82
CA ASP A 140 4.44 -4.97 42.33
C ASP A 140 4.70 -5.26 40.85
N GLN A 141 5.02 -6.52 40.57
CA GLN A 141 5.23 -7.03 39.21
C GLN A 141 3.90 -7.40 38.53
N ARG A 142 2.76 -7.10 39.15
CA ARG A 142 1.42 -7.44 38.68
C ARG A 142 0.52 -6.20 38.67
N GLY A 143 -0.29 -6.04 37.63
CA GLY A 143 -1.31 -4.98 37.50
C GLY A 143 -0.79 -3.57 37.19
N GLY A 144 0.47 -3.25 37.51
CA GLY A 144 1.12 -2.00 37.13
C GLY A 144 1.70 -2.02 35.72
N VAL A 145 1.79 -0.85 35.07
CA VAL A 145 2.52 -0.66 33.82
C VAL A 145 3.96 -0.27 34.12
N GLY A 146 4.92 -0.92 33.47
CA GLY A 146 6.35 -0.59 33.59
C GLY A 146 7.14 -0.92 32.34
N HIS A 147 8.43 -0.58 32.36
CA HIS A 147 9.39 -0.91 31.32
C HIS A 147 9.65 -2.42 31.33
N LEU A 148 9.34 -3.09 30.22
CA LEU A 148 9.48 -4.53 30.08
C LEU A 148 10.95 -4.88 29.86
N LYS A 149 11.50 -5.68 30.78
CA LYS A 149 12.80 -6.31 30.66
C LYS A 149 12.64 -7.82 30.53
N VAL A 150 13.51 -8.42 29.71
CA VAL A 150 13.47 -9.86 29.42
C VAL A 150 14.85 -10.49 29.53
N ARG A 151 14.91 -11.73 30.00
CA ARG A 151 16.15 -12.50 30.14
C ARG A 151 15.89 -13.95 29.82
N GLY A 152 16.86 -14.64 29.21
CA GLY A 152 16.71 -16.08 28.97
C GLY A 152 17.56 -16.59 27.81
N ALA A 153 17.36 -17.86 27.48
CA ALA A 153 18.24 -18.60 26.57
C ALA A 153 18.21 -18.09 25.11
N SER A 154 17.10 -17.49 24.69
CA SER A 154 16.92 -16.98 23.33
C SER A 154 17.13 -15.47 23.19
N VAL A 155 17.52 -14.80 24.29
CA VAL A 155 17.72 -13.35 24.36
C VAL A 155 19.10 -12.96 23.82
N VAL A 156 19.14 -11.89 23.03
CA VAL A 156 20.38 -11.33 22.47
C VAL A 156 21.35 -10.93 23.58
N ASN A 157 22.60 -11.36 23.46
CA ASN A 157 23.65 -10.92 24.38
C ASN A 157 24.26 -9.59 23.92
N ARG A 158 24.43 -9.43 22.61
CA ARG A 158 25.10 -8.28 21.97
C ARG A 158 24.70 -8.16 20.50
N TYR A 159 24.54 -6.93 20.02
CA TYR A 159 24.32 -6.66 18.59
C TYR A 159 25.58 -6.88 17.76
N LEU A 160 25.41 -7.31 16.51
CA LEU A 160 26.53 -7.49 15.59
C LEU A 160 27.28 -6.16 15.38
N GLY A 161 28.59 -6.16 15.62
CA GLY A 161 29.44 -4.97 15.47
C GLY A 161 29.39 -3.98 16.64
N ALA A 162 28.52 -4.19 17.63
CA ALA A 162 28.50 -3.35 18.83
C ALA A 162 29.62 -3.76 19.80
N PRO A 163 30.34 -2.80 20.41
CA PRO A 163 31.39 -3.11 21.38
C PRO A 163 30.82 -3.54 22.75
N ALA A 164 29.63 -3.03 23.11
CA ALA A 164 28.99 -3.26 24.41
C ALA A 164 27.93 -4.37 24.35
N HIS A 165 27.66 -4.99 25.49
CA HIS A 165 26.52 -5.90 25.67
C HIS A 165 25.19 -5.15 25.53
N ALA A 166 24.17 -5.86 25.02
CA ALA A 166 22.81 -5.35 24.97
C ALA A 166 22.06 -5.55 26.29
N LEU A 167 22.65 -6.35 27.20
CA LEU A 167 22.13 -6.67 28.52
C LEU A 167 22.69 -5.72 29.58
N ASP A 168 21.91 -5.47 30.63
CA ASP A 168 22.39 -4.82 31.85
C ASP A 168 23.28 -5.76 32.69
N ALA A 169 23.79 -5.24 33.81
CA ALA A 169 24.71 -5.97 34.68
C ALA A 169 24.13 -7.28 35.24
N ASP A 170 22.80 -7.39 35.33
CA ASP A 170 22.07 -8.55 35.84
C ASP A 170 21.59 -9.48 34.72
N GLY A 171 22.00 -9.20 33.48
CA GLY A 171 21.70 -10.00 32.30
C GLY A 171 20.32 -9.74 31.69
N TRP A 172 19.66 -8.63 32.03
CA TRP A 172 18.36 -8.28 31.46
C TRP A 172 18.50 -7.43 30.21
N PHE A 173 17.72 -7.77 29.20
CA PHE A 173 17.56 -7.01 27.98
C PHE A 173 16.42 -5.99 28.14
N ASP A 174 16.70 -4.73 27.84
CA ASP A 174 15.68 -3.68 27.75
C ASP A 174 14.99 -3.76 26.38
N THR A 175 13.70 -4.08 26.40
CA THR A 175 12.89 -4.24 25.18
C THR A 175 12.52 -2.89 24.54
N GLY A 176 12.53 -1.82 25.33
CA GLY A 176 11.93 -0.54 24.98
C GLY A 176 10.39 -0.52 24.97
N ASP A 177 9.74 -1.62 25.37
CA ASP A 177 8.28 -1.71 25.50
C ASP A 177 7.84 -1.33 26.91
N LEU A 178 6.65 -0.73 26.99
CA LEU A 178 5.87 -0.66 28.23
C LEU A 178 4.86 -1.79 28.24
N ALA A 179 4.71 -2.44 29.38
CA ALA A 179 3.79 -3.54 29.52
C ALA A 179 3.20 -3.63 30.93
N ALA A 180 2.06 -4.32 31.01
CA ALA A 180 1.50 -4.81 32.26
C ALA A 180 1.49 -6.34 32.25
N ILE A 181 1.70 -6.94 33.41
CA ILE A 181 1.58 -8.38 33.63
C ILE A 181 0.42 -8.59 34.60
N ASP A 182 -0.57 -9.39 34.25
CA ASP A 182 -1.70 -9.67 35.14
C ASP A 182 -1.38 -10.76 36.18
N ALA A 183 -2.28 -11.00 37.12
CA ALA A 183 -2.12 -12.01 38.17
C ALA A 183 -1.90 -13.45 37.62
N GLY A 184 -2.39 -13.73 36.41
CA GLY A 184 -2.20 -15.01 35.71
C GLY A 184 -0.88 -15.09 34.93
N GLY A 185 -0.08 -14.01 34.91
CA GLY A 185 1.16 -13.92 34.15
C GLY A 185 0.96 -13.58 32.68
N ALA A 186 -0.24 -13.14 32.28
CA ALA A 186 -0.48 -12.68 30.92
C ALA A 186 0.09 -11.28 30.73
N LEU A 187 0.91 -11.13 29.70
CA LEU A 187 1.50 -9.86 29.28
C LEU A 187 0.49 -9.10 28.43
N THR A 188 0.40 -7.79 28.64
CA THR A 188 -0.26 -6.85 27.74
C THR A 188 0.71 -5.73 27.42
N ILE A 189 0.99 -5.50 26.13
CA ILE A 189 1.83 -4.38 25.70
C ILE A 189 1.01 -3.10 25.78
N ALA A 190 1.50 -2.17 26.59
CA ALA A 190 0.89 -0.87 26.79
C ALA A 190 1.41 0.15 25.78
N GLY A 191 2.63 -0.01 25.23
CA GLY A 191 3.18 0.93 24.25
C GLY A 191 4.70 0.85 24.17
N ARG A 192 5.35 1.89 23.64
CA ARG A 192 6.81 2.02 23.64
C ARG A 192 7.24 3.11 24.61
N SER A 193 8.32 2.88 25.35
CA SER A 193 8.84 3.86 26.32
C SER A 193 9.28 5.17 25.66
N LYS A 194 9.79 5.11 24.43
CA LYS A 194 10.18 6.29 23.64
C LYS A 194 9.01 7.10 23.08
N ASP A 195 7.80 6.52 23.09
CA ASP A 195 6.60 7.14 22.55
C ASP A 195 5.74 7.78 23.68
N LEU A 196 6.13 7.63 24.95
CA LEU A 196 5.48 8.28 26.08
C LEU A 196 5.51 9.81 25.94
N ILE A 197 4.39 10.45 26.29
CA ILE A 197 4.21 11.89 26.23
C ILE A 197 4.32 12.47 27.63
N LYS A 198 5.28 13.36 27.88
CA LYS A 198 5.49 13.97 29.21
C LYS A 198 4.74 15.29 29.34
N SER A 199 3.55 15.24 29.95
CA SER A 199 2.68 16.41 30.11
C SER A 199 2.57 16.80 31.58
N GLY A 200 3.23 17.91 31.97
CA GLY A 200 3.06 18.50 33.30
C GLY A 200 3.65 17.70 34.45
N GLY A 201 4.68 16.89 34.18
CA GLY A 201 5.34 16.03 35.18
C GLY A 201 4.88 14.57 35.13
N GLU A 202 3.71 14.30 34.55
CA GLU A 202 3.14 12.96 34.40
C GLU A 202 3.43 12.39 33.00
N TRP A 203 3.58 11.06 32.93
CA TRP A 203 3.76 10.32 31.68
C TRP A 203 2.41 9.82 31.17
N ILE A 204 2.10 10.15 29.92
CA ILE A 204 0.86 9.76 29.25
C ILE A 204 1.20 8.76 28.15
N ASN A 205 0.55 7.59 28.21
CA ASN A 205 0.67 6.57 27.20
C ASN A 205 -0.26 6.86 26.00
N PRO A 206 0.29 7.16 24.80
CA PRO A 206 -0.53 7.46 23.64
C PRO A 206 -1.43 6.28 23.23
N ALA A 207 -0.98 5.04 23.39
CA ALA A 207 -1.72 3.86 22.94
C ALA A 207 -3.04 3.66 23.70
N GLU A 208 -3.15 4.09 24.96
CA GLU A 208 -4.42 4.07 25.69
C GLU A 208 -5.43 5.04 25.11
N ILE A 209 -4.96 6.24 24.74
CA ILE A 209 -5.79 7.25 24.07
C ILE A 209 -6.16 6.74 22.67
N GLU A 210 -5.24 6.10 21.95
CA GLU A 210 -5.50 5.49 20.64
C GLU A 210 -6.54 4.37 20.73
N ALA A 211 -6.48 3.52 21.77
CA ALA A 211 -7.46 2.46 21.99
C ALA A 211 -8.86 3.03 22.29
N ILE A 212 -8.95 4.07 23.14
CA ILE A 212 -10.21 4.75 23.46
C ILE A 212 -10.78 5.43 22.21
N VAL A 213 -9.96 6.18 21.48
CA VAL A 213 -10.38 6.93 20.30
C VAL A 213 -10.70 5.96 19.14
N GLY A 214 -9.94 4.88 19.00
CA GLY A 214 -10.16 3.82 18.00
C GLY A 214 -11.37 2.93 18.28
N ALA A 215 -11.90 2.93 19.51
CA ALA A 215 -13.16 2.27 19.83
C ALA A 215 -14.40 3.07 19.38
N LEU A 216 -14.23 4.33 18.95
CA LEU A 216 -15.33 5.14 18.43
C LEU A 216 -15.64 4.74 16.99
N ASP A 217 -16.91 4.45 16.69
CA ASP A 217 -17.38 4.08 15.33
C ASP A 217 -16.99 5.11 14.25
N ALA A 218 -16.79 6.38 14.64
CA ALA A 218 -16.38 7.47 13.77
C ALA A 218 -14.87 7.51 13.44
N VAL A 219 -14.07 6.60 14.00
CA VAL A 219 -12.60 6.57 13.88
C VAL A 219 -12.16 5.21 13.34
N SER A 220 -11.44 5.21 12.21
CA SER A 220 -10.92 3.98 11.59
C SER A 220 -9.58 3.53 12.19
N LEU A 221 -8.70 4.47 12.50
CA LEU A 221 -7.42 4.31 13.17
C LEU A 221 -7.12 5.60 13.94
N ALA A 222 -6.64 5.47 15.16
CA ALA A 222 -6.17 6.59 15.96
C ALA A 222 -4.66 6.47 16.14
N ALA A 223 -3.95 7.59 15.99
CA ALA A 223 -2.57 7.73 16.40
C ALA A 223 -2.45 9.02 17.22
N VAL A 224 -1.79 8.94 18.38
CA VAL A 224 -1.64 10.05 19.32
C VAL A 224 -0.16 10.38 19.45
N VAL A 225 0.18 11.65 19.23
CA VAL A 225 1.57 12.11 19.23
C VAL A 225 1.78 13.21 20.25
N ALA A 226 3.02 13.36 20.73
CA ALA A 226 3.43 14.51 21.54
C ALA A 226 3.44 15.78 20.69
N ARG A 227 2.79 16.84 21.19
CA ARG A 227 2.96 18.21 20.68
C ARG A 227 3.61 19.06 21.76
N PRO A 228 4.66 19.84 21.46
CA PRO A 228 5.23 20.78 22.42
C PRO A 228 4.18 21.77 22.95
N ASP A 229 4.22 22.05 24.26
CA ASP A 229 3.31 22.96 24.95
C ASP A 229 4.09 23.88 25.91
N PRO A 230 3.89 25.22 25.85
CA PRO A 230 4.66 26.17 26.67
C PRO A 230 4.49 26.02 28.18
N LYS A 231 3.37 25.45 28.64
CA LYS A 231 3.06 25.31 30.07
C LYS A 231 3.36 23.90 30.58
N TRP A 232 3.08 22.88 29.77
CA TRP A 232 3.12 21.49 30.20
C TRP A 232 4.30 20.69 29.63
N GLY A 233 5.16 21.32 28.83
CA GLY A 233 6.25 20.65 28.12
C GLY A 233 5.73 19.98 26.86
N GLU A 234 4.91 18.94 27.02
CA GLU A 234 4.22 18.26 25.92
C GLU A 234 2.73 18.09 26.23
N ARG A 235 1.92 17.93 25.18
CA ARG A 235 0.51 17.55 25.27
C ARG A 235 0.21 16.43 24.28
N PRO A 236 -0.60 15.43 24.67
CA PRO A 236 -1.07 14.43 23.73
C PRO A 236 -2.02 15.09 22.74
N VAL A 237 -1.74 14.90 21.46
CA VAL A 237 -2.59 15.39 20.38
C VAL A 237 -2.90 14.20 19.48
N PRO A 238 -4.18 13.80 19.37
CA PRO A 238 -4.59 12.90 18.31
C PRO A 238 -4.19 13.53 16.98
N THR A 239 -3.44 12.80 16.15
CA THR A 239 -3.29 13.16 14.74
C THR A 239 -4.69 13.33 14.15
N LYS A 240 -4.90 14.33 13.27
CA LYS A 240 -6.25 14.75 12.83
C LYS A 240 -7.09 13.53 12.40
N ALA A 241 -7.91 13.03 13.32
CA ALA A 241 -9.00 12.14 13.00
C ALA A 241 -9.92 12.98 12.13
N LYS A 242 -10.09 12.61 10.86
CA LYS A 242 -11.11 13.22 10.02
C LYS A 242 -12.45 12.91 10.71
N ALA A 243 -13.01 13.93 11.37
CA ALA A 243 -14.34 13.86 11.92
C ALA A 243 -15.31 13.49 10.78
N ALA A 244 -16.03 12.38 10.94
CA ALA A 244 -17.14 12.05 10.08
C ALA A 244 -18.28 13.05 10.35
N ALA A 245 -18.32 14.14 9.58
CA ALA A 245 -19.59 14.85 9.38
C ALA A 245 -20.49 13.94 8.54
N LYS A 246 -21.64 13.53 9.08
CA LYS A 246 -22.66 12.74 8.38
C LYS A 246 -23.39 13.60 7.35
N PRO A 247 -23.34 13.19 6.07
CA PRO A 247 -24.57 12.91 5.30
C PRO A 247 -24.71 11.39 5.04
N PRO A 248 -25.81 10.89 4.44
CA PRO A 248 -26.19 9.47 4.49
C PRO A 248 -25.09 8.56 3.93
N GLY A 249 -24.66 7.59 4.74
CA GLY A 249 -23.36 6.93 4.61
C GLY A 249 -23.30 5.86 3.52
N ARG A 250 -22.42 6.12 2.54
CA ARG A 250 -21.80 5.16 1.63
C ARG A 250 -21.04 4.06 2.41
N SER A 251 -21.05 2.85 1.89
CA SER A 251 -20.46 1.63 2.41
C SER A 251 -18.93 1.72 2.66
N LYS A 252 -18.40 0.84 3.51
CA LYS A 252 -16.95 0.71 3.76
C LYS A 252 -16.15 0.39 2.48
N ALA A 253 -16.78 -0.24 1.48
CA ALA A 253 -16.16 -0.49 0.18
C ALA A 253 -15.97 0.81 -0.62
N GLU A 254 -16.96 1.70 -0.60
CA GLU A 254 -16.88 3.02 -1.25
C GLU A 254 -15.79 3.89 -0.61
N GLN A 255 -15.63 3.86 0.72
CA GLN A 255 -14.56 4.61 1.40
C GLN A 255 -13.14 4.08 1.11
N ARG A 256 -13.01 2.76 0.90
CA ARG A 256 -11.75 2.13 0.46
C ARG A 256 -11.44 2.50 -0.99
N ALA A 257 -12.45 2.48 -1.87
CA ALA A 257 -12.32 2.92 -3.24
C ALA A 257 -11.90 4.38 -3.32
N ASP A 258 -12.54 5.28 -2.56
CA ASP A 258 -12.18 6.70 -2.50
C ASP A 258 -10.74 6.93 -2.01
N SER A 259 -10.28 6.14 -1.02
CA SER A 259 -8.91 6.24 -0.51
C SER A 259 -7.88 5.75 -1.52
N LEU A 260 -8.19 4.65 -2.23
CA LEU A 260 -7.35 4.13 -3.29
C LEU A 260 -7.30 5.11 -4.48
N GLU A 261 -8.43 5.69 -4.87
CA GLU A 261 -8.49 6.70 -5.92
C GLU A 261 -7.64 7.93 -5.56
N GLN A 262 -7.72 8.44 -4.34
CA GLN A 262 -6.90 9.56 -3.90
C GLN A 262 -5.40 9.25 -3.96
N MET A 263 -5.00 8.02 -3.63
CA MET A 263 -3.60 7.58 -3.76
C MET A 263 -3.15 7.49 -5.20
N LEU A 264 -3.99 6.94 -6.07
CA LEU A 264 -3.71 6.82 -7.49
C LEU A 264 -3.67 8.20 -8.17
N ASP A 265 -4.53 9.13 -7.79
CA ASP A 265 -4.52 10.51 -8.31
C ASP A 265 -3.26 11.28 -7.86
N ALA A 266 -2.88 11.17 -6.59
CA ALA A 266 -1.65 11.77 -6.09
C ALA A 266 -0.41 11.16 -6.74
N ALA A 267 -0.41 9.84 -6.95
CA ALA A 267 0.66 9.15 -7.66
C ALA A 267 0.74 9.59 -9.13
N GLU A 268 -0.40 9.69 -9.82
CA GLU A 268 -0.51 10.16 -11.20
C GLU A 268 0.07 11.58 -11.35
N GLU A 269 -0.30 12.52 -10.47
CA GLU A 269 0.29 13.85 -10.43
C GLU A 269 1.81 13.80 -10.24
N LEU A 270 2.29 13.10 -9.21
CA LEU A 270 3.71 13.07 -8.86
C LEU A 270 4.55 12.40 -9.97
N PHE A 271 4.09 11.28 -10.52
CA PHE A 271 4.76 10.61 -11.63
C PHE A 271 4.75 11.46 -12.90
N SER A 272 3.67 12.18 -13.19
CA SER A 272 3.62 13.07 -14.36
C SER A 272 4.67 14.18 -14.32
N ARG A 273 5.04 14.63 -13.11
CA ARG A 273 5.98 15.74 -12.90
C ARG A 273 7.42 15.28 -12.74
N HIS A 274 7.64 14.21 -11.99
CA HIS A 274 8.98 13.79 -11.54
C HIS A 274 9.45 12.49 -12.17
N GLY A 275 8.58 11.84 -12.94
CA GLY A 275 8.83 10.53 -13.53
C GLY A 275 8.93 9.41 -12.51
N MET A 276 9.01 8.19 -13.02
CA MET A 276 9.00 6.98 -12.18
C MET A 276 10.14 6.94 -11.16
N TYR A 277 11.34 7.41 -11.53
CA TYR A 277 12.51 7.39 -10.64
C TYR A 277 12.53 8.51 -9.62
N GLY A 278 11.85 9.64 -9.89
CA GLY A 278 11.80 10.81 -9.01
C GLY A 278 10.75 10.74 -7.91
N VAL A 279 9.93 9.69 -7.86
CA VAL A 279 8.86 9.51 -6.88
C VAL A 279 9.14 8.29 -6.01
N THR A 280 8.77 8.37 -4.73
CA THR A 280 8.72 7.24 -3.79
C THR A 280 7.32 7.02 -3.25
N LEU A 281 7.04 5.83 -2.70
CA LEU A 281 5.77 5.57 -1.99
C LEU A 281 5.56 6.54 -0.82
N LYS A 282 6.65 7.03 -0.21
CA LYS A 282 6.59 7.99 0.88
C LYS A 282 6.08 9.36 0.40
N ASP A 283 6.52 9.81 -0.77
CA ASP A 283 6.10 11.10 -1.33
C ASP A 283 4.61 11.09 -1.62
N VAL A 284 4.10 9.98 -2.18
CA VAL A 284 2.67 9.79 -2.44
C VAL A 284 1.87 9.74 -1.14
N ALA A 285 2.33 8.99 -0.13
CA ALA A 285 1.68 8.95 1.18
C ALA A 285 1.58 10.35 1.80
N GLN A 286 2.67 11.11 1.75
CA GLN A 286 2.74 12.48 2.26
C GLN A 286 1.79 13.41 1.48
N ARG A 287 1.70 13.26 0.15
CA ARG A 287 0.82 14.05 -0.72
C ARG A 287 -0.67 13.85 -0.42
N VAL A 288 -1.06 12.63 -0.06
CA VAL A 288 -2.45 12.26 0.32
C VAL A 288 -2.72 12.54 1.81
N GLY A 289 -1.67 12.71 2.61
CA GLY A 289 -1.78 12.91 4.06
C GLY A 289 -2.07 11.62 4.82
N VAL A 290 -1.56 10.49 4.31
CA VAL A 290 -1.70 9.15 4.93
C VAL A 290 -0.34 8.62 5.36
N HIS A 291 -0.34 7.64 6.26
CA HIS A 291 0.89 6.97 6.66
C HIS A 291 1.40 6.07 5.52
N THR A 292 2.73 5.95 5.38
CA THR A 292 3.36 5.13 4.33
C THR A 292 2.97 3.66 4.38
N SER A 293 2.62 3.13 5.56
CA SER A 293 2.10 1.77 5.71
C SER A 293 0.81 1.53 4.93
N LEU A 294 -0.04 2.55 4.75
CA LEU A 294 -1.27 2.43 3.96
C LEU A 294 -0.95 2.33 2.46
N MET A 295 0.15 2.94 2.00
CA MET A 295 0.63 2.70 0.64
C MET A 295 1.06 1.25 0.47
N HIS A 296 1.78 0.69 1.44
CA HIS A 296 2.18 -0.72 1.42
C HIS A 296 1.02 -1.71 1.58
N TYR A 297 -0.14 -1.23 2.03
CA TYR A 297 -1.37 -2.03 2.06
C TYR A 297 -1.98 -2.18 0.66
N TYR A 298 -2.03 -1.10 -0.13
CA TYR A 298 -2.61 -1.13 -1.48
C TYR A 298 -1.61 -1.48 -2.58
N PHE A 299 -0.33 -1.20 -2.36
CA PHE A 299 0.71 -1.31 -3.37
C PHE A 299 1.89 -2.11 -2.83
N LYS A 300 2.27 -3.16 -3.55
CA LYS A 300 3.40 -4.02 -3.19
C LYS A 300 4.71 -3.25 -3.13
N ASP A 301 4.94 -2.41 -4.13
CA ASP A 301 6.11 -1.56 -4.27
C ASP A 301 5.78 -0.37 -5.20
N LYS A 302 6.77 0.47 -5.50
CA LYS A 302 6.59 1.62 -6.40
C LYS A 302 6.21 1.20 -7.82
N GLN A 303 6.75 0.08 -8.30
CA GLN A 303 6.46 -0.42 -9.64
C GLN A 303 4.98 -0.79 -9.74
N ASP A 304 4.45 -1.50 -8.74
CA ASP A 304 3.04 -1.86 -8.67
C ASP A 304 2.12 -0.63 -8.62
N LEU A 305 2.45 0.38 -7.79
CA LEU A 305 1.70 1.65 -7.78
C LEU A 305 1.70 2.32 -9.15
N PHE A 306 2.85 2.40 -9.81
CA PHE A 306 2.99 3.00 -11.12
C PHE A 306 2.15 2.25 -12.17
N GLU A 307 2.23 0.92 -12.21
CA GLU A 307 1.44 0.10 -13.11
C GLU A 307 -0.06 0.26 -12.88
N GLN A 308 -0.51 0.36 -11.64
CA GLN A 308 -1.92 0.58 -11.32
C GLN A 308 -2.42 1.95 -11.81
N VAL A 309 -1.60 3.01 -11.72
CA VAL A 309 -1.93 4.33 -12.31
C VAL A 309 -2.15 4.19 -13.81
N VAL A 310 -1.27 3.49 -14.52
CA VAL A 310 -1.40 3.29 -15.97
C VAL A 310 -2.60 2.43 -16.32
N LYS A 311 -2.74 1.25 -15.69
CA LYS A 311 -3.82 0.28 -15.92
C LYS A 311 -5.20 0.84 -15.61
N ARG A 312 -5.31 1.82 -14.70
CA ARG A 312 -6.57 2.50 -14.38
C ARG A 312 -7.12 3.30 -15.57
N ARG A 313 -6.26 3.95 -16.35
CA ARG A 313 -6.64 4.92 -17.39
C ARG A 313 -6.56 4.36 -18.81
N ALA A 314 -5.61 3.44 -19.07
CA ALA A 314 -5.36 2.90 -20.41
C ALA A 314 -6.61 2.26 -21.08
N PRO A 315 -7.43 1.44 -20.40
CA PRO A 315 -8.62 0.84 -21.03
C PRO A 315 -9.64 1.89 -21.51
N ILE A 316 -9.71 3.03 -20.84
CA ILE A 316 -10.65 4.11 -21.17
C ILE A 316 -10.21 4.82 -22.46
N THR A 317 -8.92 5.20 -22.57
CA THR A 317 -8.38 5.86 -23.76
C THR A 317 -8.41 4.92 -24.96
N ILE A 318 -7.98 3.67 -24.78
CA ILE A 318 -8.04 2.63 -25.82
C ILE A 318 -9.47 2.42 -26.30
N GLY A 319 -10.41 2.22 -25.38
CA GLY A 319 -11.82 1.97 -25.72
C GLY A 319 -12.44 3.12 -26.50
N ARG A 320 -12.19 4.37 -26.09
CA ARG A 320 -12.67 5.54 -26.83
C ARG A 320 -12.06 5.64 -28.22
N ARG A 321 -10.75 5.41 -28.36
CA ARG A 321 -10.05 5.45 -29.67
C ARG A 321 -10.58 4.39 -30.62
N VAL A 322 -10.76 3.15 -30.15
CA VAL A 322 -11.31 2.06 -30.95
C VAL A 322 -12.71 2.42 -31.45
N GLU A 323 -13.58 2.92 -30.56
CA GLU A 323 -14.95 3.31 -30.93
C GLU A 323 -14.99 4.48 -31.92
N ALA A 324 -14.15 5.50 -31.71
CA ALA A 324 -14.05 6.65 -32.61
C ALA A 324 -13.56 6.27 -34.01
N MET A 325 -12.51 5.44 -34.08
CA MET A 325 -11.98 4.94 -35.36
C MET A 325 -12.97 4.02 -36.07
N LYS A 326 -13.68 3.17 -35.33
CA LYS A 326 -14.74 2.32 -35.89
C LYS A 326 -15.86 3.16 -36.50
N ARG A 327 -16.36 4.15 -35.77
CA ARG A 327 -17.40 5.06 -36.26
C ARG A 327 -16.94 5.81 -37.50
N TYR A 328 -15.72 6.33 -37.48
CA TYR A 328 -15.13 7.01 -38.64
C TYR A 328 -15.04 6.08 -39.86
N ALA A 329 -14.63 4.82 -39.66
CA ALA A 329 -14.58 3.83 -40.72
C ALA A 329 -15.98 3.52 -41.30
N GLU A 330 -17.01 3.43 -40.45
CA GLU A 330 -18.40 3.23 -40.87
C GLU A 330 -18.96 4.42 -41.67
N GLU A 331 -18.63 5.65 -41.25
CA GLU A 331 -19.08 6.88 -41.92
C GLU A 331 -18.40 7.11 -43.28
N THR A 332 -17.13 6.70 -43.41
CA THR A 332 -16.32 6.95 -44.62
C THR A 332 -16.26 5.78 -45.60
N GLY A 333 -16.61 4.57 -45.15
CA GLY A 333 -16.56 3.36 -45.97
C GLY A 333 -15.16 3.09 -46.53
N ASP A 334 -15.05 3.02 -47.85
CA ASP A 334 -13.78 2.76 -48.56
C ASP A 334 -12.97 4.04 -48.88
N HIS A 335 -13.41 5.19 -48.38
CA HIS A 335 -12.79 6.49 -48.70
C HIS A 335 -12.37 7.29 -47.45
N PRO A 336 -11.58 6.72 -46.52
CA PRO A 336 -11.01 7.51 -45.42
C PRO A 336 -9.95 8.49 -45.95
N THR A 337 -9.74 9.58 -45.19
CA THR A 337 -8.66 10.55 -45.41
C THR A 337 -7.65 10.45 -44.28
N VAL A 338 -6.40 10.84 -44.54
CA VAL A 338 -5.35 10.88 -43.50
C VAL A 338 -5.77 11.78 -42.35
N GLU A 339 -6.23 13.00 -42.66
CA GLU A 339 -6.69 13.94 -41.63
C GLU A 339 -7.84 13.38 -40.80
N GLY A 340 -8.84 12.74 -41.42
CA GLY A 340 -9.97 12.20 -40.69
C GLY A 340 -9.59 11.02 -39.79
N ALA A 341 -8.71 10.13 -40.26
CA ALA A 341 -8.17 9.03 -39.45
C ALA A 341 -7.36 9.56 -38.26
N LEU A 342 -6.52 10.58 -38.49
CA LEU A 342 -5.76 11.25 -37.43
C LEU A 342 -6.68 11.97 -36.43
N ARG A 343 -7.75 12.64 -36.88
CA ARG A 343 -8.74 13.26 -35.97
C ARG A 343 -9.44 12.21 -35.12
N ALA A 344 -9.92 11.12 -35.72
CA ALA A 344 -10.56 10.04 -34.98
C ALA A 344 -9.65 9.46 -33.88
N PHE A 345 -8.34 9.39 -34.15
CA PHE A 345 -7.35 8.89 -33.21
C PHE A 345 -6.92 9.93 -32.15
N LEU A 346 -6.54 11.15 -32.56
CA LEU A 346 -5.93 12.17 -31.72
C LEU A 346 -6.96 12.96 -30.92
N ASP A 347 -8.05 13.40 -31.55
CA ASP A 347 -9.03 14.29 -30.94
C ASP A 347 -9.71 13.61 -29.74
N THR A 348 -9.88 12.28 -29.81
CA THR A 348 -10.45 11.46 -28.74
C THR A 348 -9.73 11.61 -27.39
N ASP A 349 -8.40 11.61 -27.41
CA ASP A 349 -7.60 11.78 -26.20
C ASP A 349 -7.46 13.27 -25.83
N LEU A 350 -7.34 14.15 -26.82
CA LEU A 350 -7.29 15.60 -26.58
C LEU A 350 -8.58 16.09 -25.91
N ASP A 351 -9.75 15.64 -26.35
CA ASP A 351 -11.05 15.92 -25.72
C ASP A 351 -11.09 15.44 -24.28
N LEU A 352 -10.52 14.26 -24.02
CA LEU A 352 -10.41 13.74 -22.66
C LEU A 352 -9.54 14.62 -21.77
N TYR A 353 -8.47 15.21 -22.28
CA TYR A 353 -7.59 16.14 -21.55
C TYR A 353 -8.19 17.54 -21.39
N ILE A 354 -9.06 17.94 -22.32
CA ILE A 354 -9.82 19.20 -22.28
C ILE A 354 -10.93 19.09 -21.23
N GLU A 355 -11.78 18.07 -21.33
CA GLU A 355 -12.99 17.89 -20.53
C GLU A 355 -12.74 17.22 -19.17
N GLY A 356 -11.75 16.32 -19.11
CA GLY A 356 -11.51 15.45 -17.96
C GLY A 356 -10.78 16.09 -16.78
N GLY A 357 -10.39 17.36 -16.89
CA GLY A 357 -9.72 18.10 -15.82
C GLY A 357 -8.26 17.69 -15.58
N GLU A 358 -7.70 18.16 -14.46
CA GLU A 358 -6.25 18.08 -14.20
C GLU A 358 -5.71 16.64 -14.12
N GLY A 359 -6.47 15.69 -13.58
CA GLY A 359 -6.05 14.28 -13.52
C GLY A 359 -5.76 13.71 -14.91
N TRP A 360 -6.68 13.91 -15.87
CA TRP A 360 -6.46 13.48 -17.24
C TRP A 360 -5.29 14.19 -17.93
N ARG A 361 -5.05 15.48 -17.61
CA ARG A 361 -3.85 16.20 -18.09
C ARG A 361 -2.56 15.65 -17.49
N ASN A 362 -2.58 15.23 -16.23
CA ASN A 362 -1.45 14.57 -15.58
C ASN A 362 -1.19 13.20 -16.19
N TYR A 363 -2.24 12.43 -16.49
CA TYR A 363 -2.12 11.18 -17.23
C TYR A 363 -1.54 11.37 -18.64
N GLY A 364 -1.98 12.40 -19.37
CA GLY A 364 -1.38 12.77 -20.66
C GLY A 364 0.12 13.05 -20.53
N ALA A 365 0.51 13.90 -19.57
CA ALA A 365 1.92 14.18 -19.29
C ALA A 365 2.73 12.94 -18.90
N LEU A 366 2.13 12.02 -18.14
CA LEU A 366 2.72 10.72 -17.82
C LEU A 366 2.94 9.88 -19.08
N GLY A 367 1.97 9.85 -20.01
CA GLY A 367 2.12 9.26 -21.34
C GLY A 367 3.27 9.87 -22.14
N GLY A 368 3.41 11.20 -22.04
CA GLY A 368 4.55 11.97 -22.55
C GLY A 368 5.91 11.41 -22.08
N GLN A 369 6.02 11.10 -20.79
CA GLN A 369 7.24 10.53 -20.22
C GLN A 369 7.46 9.06 -20.55
N LEU A 370 6.38 8.27 -20.58
CA LEU A 370 6.40 6.85 -20.92
C LEU A 370 7.01 6.62 -22.31
N ASN A 371 6.54 7.35 -23.31
CA ASN A 371 7.01 7.25 -24.69
C ASN A 371 8.49 7.65 -24.86
N ASN A 372 9.03 8.43 -23.93
CA ASN A 372 10.43 8.89 -23.95
C ASN A 372 11.35 8.07 -23.01
N THR A 373 10.86 6.97 -22.43
CA THR A 373 11.65 6.13 -21.52
C THR A 373 11.95 4.74 -22.11
N PRO A 374 13.19 4.48 -22.56
CA PRO A 374 13.49 3.37 -23.47
C PRO A 374 13.42 1.96 -22.85
N VAL A 375 13.61 1.80 -21.54
CA VAL A 375 13.73 0.46 -20.93
C VAL A 375 12.36 -0.10 -20.53
N TRP A 376 11.59 0.65 -19.74
CA TRP A 376 10.34 0.15 -19.15
C TRP A 376 9.09 0.81 -19.75
N GLY A 377 9.21 2.03 -20.30
CA GLY A 377 8.10 2.70 -20.97
C GLY A 377 7.67 1.96 -22.24
N ALA A 378 8.63 1.45 -23.02
CA ALA A 378 8.37 0.67 -24.22
C ALA A 378 7.57 -0.62 -23.95
N ALA A 379 7.87 -1.34 -22.86
CA ALA A 379 7.15 -2.56 -22.49
C ALA A 379 5.68 -2.28 -22.15
N VAL A 380 5.43 -1.20 -21.39
CA VAL A 380 4.06 -0.77 -21.04
C VAL A 380 3.28 -0.33 -22.28
N MET A 381 3.94 0.36 -23.23
CA MET A 381 3.30 0.82 -24.46
C MET A 381 2.93 -0.32 -25.40
N TRP A 382 3.83 -1.28 -25.61
CA TRP A 382 3.56 -2.47 -26.43
C TRP A 382 2.34 -3.22 -25.90
N GLU A 383 2.35 -3.60 -24.62
CA GLU A 383 1.31 -4.48 -24.05
C GLU A 383 -0.10 -3.86 -24.09
N ASN A 384 -0.21 -2.53 -24.07
CA ASN A 384 -1.50 -1.85 -23.92
C ASN A 384 -1.97 -1.15 -25.21
N PHE A 385 -1.09 -0.52 -25.99
CA PHE A 385 -1.50 0.43 -27.04
C PHE A 385 -1.26 -0.06 -28.48
N ASP A 386 -0.37 -1.02 -28.71
CA ASP A 386 -0.09 -1.51 -30.08
C ASP A 386 -1.35 -1.98 -30.84
N PRO A 387 -2.30 -2.71 -30.23
CA PRO A 387 -3.50 -3.14 -30.95
C PRO A 387 -4.35 -2.00 -31.49
N VAL A 388 -4.46 -0.87 -30.76
CA VAL A 388 -5.23 0.30 -31.23
C VAL A 388 -4.43 1.10 -32.27
N VAL A 389 -3.11 1.11 -32.17
CA VAL A 389 -2.23 1.73 -33.17
C VAL A 389 -2.34 1.00 -34.50
N LEU A 390 -2.33 -0.33 -34.51
CA LEU A 390 -2.47 -1.12 -35.73
C LEU A 390 -3.80 -0.85 -36.45
N GLN A 391 -4.89 -0.58 -35.71
CA GLN A 391 -6.15 -0.16 -36.34
C GLN A 391 -6.05 1.20 -37.03
N LEU A 392 -5.31 2.16 -36.45
CA LEU A 392 -5.02 3.42 -37.13
C LEU A 392 -4.17 3.17 -38.39
N ILE A 393 -3.15 2.32 -38.30
CA ILE A 393 -2.30 1.97 -39.44
C ILE A 393 -3.14 1.39 -40.58
N ASP A 394 -4.10 0.53 -40.29
CA ASP A 394 -5.02 -0.02 -41.29
C ASP A 394 -5.89 1.07 -41.96
N LEU A 395 -6.36 2.06 -41.19
CA LEU A 395 -7.06 3.22 -41.75
C LEU A 395 -6.15 4.08 -42.62
N LEU A 396 -4.91 4.31 -42.20
CA LEU A 396 -3.93 5.09 -42.97
C LEU A 396 -3.54 4.37 -44.27
N LYS A 397 -3.40 3.04 -44.25
CA LYS A 397 -3.18 2.21 -45.45
C LYS A 397 -4.33 2.35 -46.45
N LYS A 398 -5.57 2.43 -45.98
CA LYS A 398 -6.74 2.68 -46.84
C LYS A 398 -6.76 4.10 -47.40
N ALA A 399 -6.37 5.09 -46.59
CA ALA A 399 -6.32 6.48 -47.01
C ALA A 399 -5.15 6.78 -47.97
N MET A 400 -4.08 5.97 -47.93
CA MET A 400 -2.88 6.12 -48.74
C MET A 400 -2.47 4.77 -49.37
N PRO A 401 -3.27 4.22 -50.31
CA PRO A 401 -3.06 2.88 -50.86
C PRO A 401 -1.74 2.74 -51.66
N ASP A 402 -1.21 3.85 -52.17
CA ASP A 402 0.03 3.90 -52.94
C ASP A 402 1.29 4.16 -52.09
N ALA A 403 1.13 4.43 -50.78
CA ALA A 403 2.25 4.67 -49.88
C ALA A 403 2.93 3.36 -49.46
N ALA A 404 4.25 3.38 -49.32
CA ALA A 404 4.97 2.24 -48.76
C ALA A 404 4.57 2.06 -47.28
N GLU A 405 4.40 0.81 -46.85
CA GLU A 405 4.02 0.51 -45.47
C GLU A 405 5.03 1.05 -44.45
N GLU A 406 6.32 1.03 -44.79
CA GLU A 406 7.39 1.65 -43.99
C GLU A 406 7.16 3.14 -43.74
N ASP A 407 6.75 3.89 -44.78
CA ASP A 407 6.50 5.33 -44.68
C ASP A 407 5.28 5.63 -43.79
N ILE A 408 4.27 4.74 -43.78
CA ILE A 408 3.09 4.88 -42.90
C ILE A 408 3.50 4.74 -41.44
N PHE A 409 4.36 3.76 -41.10
CA PHE A 409 4.87 3.60 -39.74
C PHE A 409 5.75 4.78 -39.30
N TRP A 410 6.61 5.30 -40.18
CA TRP A 410 7.39 6.51 -39.89
C TRP A 410 6.50 7.74 -39.72
N GLY A 411 5.47 7.90 -40.55
CA GLY A 411 4.46 8.94 -40.41
C GLY A 411 3.76 8.88 -39.04
N TYR A 412 3.32 7.68 -38.62
CA TYR A 412 2.78 7.46 -37.28
C TYR A 412 3.79 7.84 -36.17
N HIS A 413 5.07 7.48 -36.33
CA HIS A 413 6.10 7.86 -35.37
C HIS A 413 6.25 9.39 -35.24
N PHE A 414 6.20 10.14 -36.35
CA PHE A 414 6.25 11.60 -36.33
C PHE A 414 5.02 12.22 -35.65
N VAL A 415 3.82 11.72 -35.98
CA VAL A 415 2.57 12.15 -35.35
C VAL A 415 2.63 11.94 -33.84
N THR A 416 3.03 10.75 -33.41
CA THR A 416 3.07 10.41 -31.97
C THR A 416 4.19 11.12 -31.24
N GLY A 417 5.33 11.39 -31.88
CA GLY A 417 6.38 12.25 -31.34
C GLY A 417 5.86 13.66 -31.03
N ALA A 418 5.13 14.27 -31.97
CA ALA A 418 4.53 15.58 -31.76
C ALA A 418 3.45 15.56 -30.66
N LEU A 419 2.61 14.53 -30.60
CA LEU A 419 1.60 14.37 -29.54
C LEU A 419 2.30 14.29 -28.18
N THR A 420 3.28 13.39 -28.07
CA THR A 420 4.04 13.13 -26.84
C THR A 420 4.69 14.40 -26.31
N LEU A 421 5.32 15.19 -27.18
CA LEU A 421 5.92 16.48 -26.80
C LEU A 421 4.87 17.47 -26.30
N SER A 422 3.69 17.48 -26.93
CA SER A 422 2.58 18.36 -26.55
C SER A 422 2.02 17.97 -25.18
N LEU A 423 1.85 16.67 -24.94
CA LEU A 423 1.40 16.14 -23.65
C LEU A 423 2.38 16.39 -22.51
N ALA A 424 3.69 16.46 -22.80
CA ALA A 424 4.71 16.76 -21.79
C ALA A 424 4.63 18.18 -21.22
N ARG A 425 3.86 19.10 -21.85
CA ARG A 425 3.56 20.47 -21.35
C ARG A 425 4.79 21.21 -20.84
N THR A 426 5.87 21.22 -21.63
CA THR A 426 7.18 21.67 -21.14
C THR A 426 7.31 23.19 -20.99
N GLY A 427 6.29 23.98 -21.34
CA GLY A 427 6.35 25.45 -21.36
C GLY A 427 7.26 26.04 -22.45
N ARG A 428 7.86 25.21 -23.31
CA ARG A 428 8.88 25.66 -24.28
C ARG A 428 8.28 26.52 -25.37
N ILE A 429 7.12 26.14 -25.90
CA ILE A 429 6.43 26.90 -26.95
C ILE A 429 5.89 28.23 -26.41
N ASP A 430 5.49 28.26 -25.15
CA ASP A 430 5.06 29.45 -24.41
C ASP A 430 6.18 30.49 -24.41
N HIS A 431 7.38 30.06 -24.03
CA HIS A 431 8.55 30.93 -24.06
C HIS A 431 8.97 31.31 -25.49
N LEU A 432 9.08 30.32 -26.39
CA LEU A 432 9.54 30.53 -27.77
C LEU A 432 8.65 31.50 -28.55
N SER A 433 7.35 31.45 -28.31
CA SER A 433 6.35 32.27 -28.99
C SER A 433 6.10 33.62 -28.28
N GLY A 434 6.76 33.89 -27.16
CA GLY A 434 6.49 35.09 -26.36
C GLY A 434 5.08 35.12 -25.78
N GLY A 435 4.49 33.95 -25.49
CA GLY A 435 3.14 33.80 -24.94
C GLY A 435 2.01 33.76 -25.98
N LEU A 436 2.33 33.79 -27.28
CA LEU A 436 1.31 33.66 -28.35
C LEU A 436 0.71 32.26 -28.42
N CYS A 437 1.47 31.24 -28.03
CA CYS A 437 1.03 29.86 -27.92
C CYS A 437 1.20 29.41 -26.47
N GLN A 438 0.33 28.51 -26.01
CA GLN A 438 0.41 27.94 -24.66
C GLN A 438 0.49 26.42 -24.78
N SER A 439 1.46 25.79 -24.12
CA SER A 439 1.61 24.33 -24.14
C SER A 439 0.47 23.59 -23.42
N GLU A 440 -0.34 24.30 -22.64
CA GLU A 440 -1.54 23.76 -21.98
C GLU A 440 -2.84 23.98 -22.78
N ASP A 441 -2.79 24.67 -23.92
CA ASP A 441 -3.94 24.93 -24.77
C ASP A 441 -4.21 23.75 -25.73
N PHE A 442 -4.82 22.70 -25.17
CA PHE A 442 -5.17 21.49 -25.92
C PHE A 442 -6.21 21.73 -27.02
N GLU A 443 -7.06 22.76 -26.90
CA GLU A 443 -7.99 23.16 -27.95
C GLU A 443 -7.24 23.70 -29.17
N ALA A 444 -6.24 24.55 -28.94
CA ALA A 444 -5.39 25.05 -30.01
C ALA A 444 -4.56 23.94 -30.67
N ILE A 445 -4.10 22.95 -29.90
CA ILE A 445 -3.40 21.77 -30.41
C ILE A 445 -4.36 20.93 -31.27
N LYS A 446 -5.53 20.58 -30.75
CA LYS A 446 -6.57 19.81 -31.45
C LYS A 446 -6.99 20.45 -32.77
N ALA A 447 -7.17 21.77 -32.79
CA ALA A 447 -7.56 22.50 -33.98
C ALA A 447 -6.55 22.41 -35.14
N ARG A 448 -5.28 22.09 -34.86
CA ARG A 448 -4.17 22.20 -35.84
C ARG A 448 -3.46 20.89 -36.12
N MET A 449 -3.29 20.04 -35.11
CA MET A 449 -2.35 18.93 -35.15
C MET A 449 -2.67 17.93 -36.27
N ALA A 450 -3.91 17.46 -36.37
CA ALA A 450 -4.29 16.50 -37.39
C ALA A 450 -4.13 17.05 -38.82
N SER A 451 -4.58 18.28 -39.07
CA SER A 451 -4.47 18.92 -40.38
C SER A 451 -3.03 19.24 -40.78
N PHE A 452 -2.14 19.51 -39.82
CA PHE A 452 -0.73 19.77 -40.11
C PHE A 452 0.06 18.48 -40.40
N MET A 453 -0.37 17.35 -39.83
CA MET A 453 0.30 16.06 -39.96
C MET A 453 -0.22 15.21 -41.12
N ALA A 454 -1.43 15.50 -41.60
CA ALA A 454 -2.02 14.93 -42.81
C ALA A 454 -1.51 15.65 -44.05
#